data_AF-A0A9J6FYW0-F1
#
_entry.id   AF-A0A9J6FYW0-F1
#
_cell.length_a   1.000
_cell.length_b   1.000
_cell.length_c   1.000
_cell.angle_alpha   90.00
_cell.angle_beta   90.00
_cell.angle_gamma   90.00
#
_symmetry.space_group_name_H-M   'P 1'
#
loop_
_entity.id
_entity.type
_entity.pdbx_description
1 polymer ?
#
loop_
_entity_poly.entity_id
_entity_poly.type
_entity_poly.pdbx_seq_one_letter_code
_entity_poly.pdbx_strand_id
1 'polypeptide(L)'
;MPHVTMSVFQPNGFEKMRVNLAVTFFSDEVLRGLYVYKSHVKDRYLTGCTKATSAFVSLMRDLIDAMTSRYSKRGLRPDSKEVGIVRRFLEFLAAWEKAMPKKSGFLSEETAEGFRVTLASSTLSLLLYVRQTLRFK
;
A
#
# COMPACT_ATOMS: atom_id res chain seq x y z
N MET A 1 -4.50 20.65 -3.64
CA MET A 1 -3.99 19.35 -4.09
C MET A 1 -3.96 19.39 -5.62
N PRO A 2 -2.86 19.81 -6.24
CA PRO A 2 -2.81 20.04 -7.68
C PRO A 2 -2.83 18.73 -8.50
N HIS A 3 -2.38 17.61 -7.93
CA HIS A 3 -2.32 16.32 -8.64
C HIS A 3 -3.52 15.40 -8.38
N VAL A 4 -4.33 15.69 -7.35
CA VAL A 4 -5.50 14.89 -7.00
C VAL A 4 -6.73 15.42 -7.73
N THR A 5 -7.02 14.81 -8.88
CA THR A 5 -8.17 15.14 -9.74
C THR A 5 -9.28 14.07 -9.62
N MET A 6 -10.43 14.32 -10.25
CA MET A 6 -11.53 13.34 -10.27
C MET A 6 -11.13 12.00 -10.89
N SER A 7 -10.22 11.99 -11.88
CA SER A 7 -9.69 10.75 -12.48
C SER A 7 -8.99 9.84 -11.48
N VAL A 8 -8.46 10.38 -10.37
CA VAL A 8 -7.84 9.56 -9.31
C VAL A 8 -8.87 8.73 -8.55
N PHE A 9 -10.10 9.24 -8.41
CA PHE A 9 -11.19 8.55 -7.68
C PHE A 9 -12.14 7.80 -8.61
N GLN A 10 -12.32 8.30 -9.84
CA GLN A 10 -13.24 7.77 -10.84
C GLN A 10 -12.54 7.70 -12.21
N PRO A 11 -11.56 6.79 -12.37
CA PRO A 11 -10.89 6.60 -13.64
C PRO A 11 -11.87 6.05 -14.68
N ASN A 12 -11.82 6.57 -15.90
CA ASN A 12 -12.59 6.00 -17.01
C ASN A 12 -11.98 4.67 -17.52
N GLY A 13 -12.62 4.05 -18.51
CA GLY A 13 -12.18 2.76 -19.07
C GLY A 13 -10.76 2.74 -19.65
N PHE A 14 -10.26 3.88 -20.13
CA PHE A 14 -8.89 4.05 -20.62
C PHE A 14 -7.90 4.39 -19.51
N GLU A 15 -8.38 5.01 -18.43
CA GLU A 15 -7.56 5.45 -17.31
C GLU A 15 -7.37 4.37 -16.23
N LYS A 16 -8.21 3.33 -16.19
CA LYS A 16 -8.14 2.29 -15.14
C LYS A 16 -6.80 1.54 -15.06
N MET A 17 -6.05 1.48 -16.17
CA MET A 17 -4.73 0.84 -16.25
C MET A 17 -3.59 1.81 -15.93
N ARG A 18 -3.88 3.09 -15.69
CA ARG A 18 -2.89 4.11 -15.40
C ARG A 18 -2.42 4.01 -13.95
N VAL A 19 -1.34 3.25 -13.73
CA VAL A 19 -0.74 3.04 -12.40
C VAL A 19 -0.39 4.36 -11.71
N ASN A 20 -0.05 5.42 -12.45
CA ASN A 20 0.24 6.73 -11.88
C ASN A 20 -0.95 7.32 -11.10
N LEU A 21 -2.19 7.04 -11.49
CA LEU A 21 -3.38 7.48 -10.75
C LEU A 21 -3.48 6.75 -9.41
N ALA A 22 -3.24 5.43 -9.40
CA ALA A 22 -3.22 4.64 -8.17
C ALA A 22 -2.09 5.09 -7.22
N VAL A 23 -0.89 5.35 -7.74
CA VAL A 23 0.23 5.89 -6.94
C VAL A 23 -0.09 7.28 -6.39
N THR A 24 -0.77 8.13 -7.17
CA THR A 24 -1.22 9.46 -6.71
C THR A 24 -2.27 9.33 -5.60
N PHE A 25 -3.16 8.34 -5.67
CA PHE A 25 -4.13 8.06 -4.61
C PHE A 25 -3.44 7.67 -3.29
N PHE A 26 -2.38 6.87 -3.36
CA PHE A 26 -1.58 6.47 -2.19
C PHE A 26 -0.41 7.41 -1.93
N SER A 27 -0.66 8.73 -1.93
CA SER A 27 0.38 9.75 -1.77
C SER A 27 0.21 10.60 -0.50
N ASP A 28 1.27 11.33 -0.15
CA ASP A 28 1.25 12.32 0.92
C ASP A 28 0.23 13.44 0.69
N GLU A 29 -0.07 13.78 -0.57
CA GLU A 29 -1.07 14.79 -0.87
C GLU A 29 -2.44 14.36 -0.34
N VAL A 30 -2.83 13.10 -0.57
CA VAL A 30 -4.09 12.52 -0.08
C VAL A 30 -4.14 12.50 1.44
N LEU A 31 -3.05 12.15 2.12
CA LEU A 31 -2.98 12.17 3.58
C LEU A 31 -3.14 13.60 4.14
N ARG A 32 -2.50 14.59 3.53
CA ARG A 32 -2.66 16.00 3.91
C ARG A 32 -4.09 16.47 3.68
N GLY A 33 -4.72 16.08 2.57
CA GLY A 33 -6.13 16.37 2.30
C GLY A 33 -7.06 15.78 3.34
N LEU A 34 -6.92 14.49 3.66
CA LEU A 34 -7.70 13.82 4.70
C LEU A 34 -7.54 14.48 6.07
N TYR A 35 -6.33 15.00 6.37
CA TYR A 35 -6.07 15.74 7.61
C TYR A 35 -6.77 17.10 7.63
N VAL A 36 -6.63 17.89 6.57
CA VAL A 36 -7.23 19.24 6.45
C VAL A 36 -8.75 19.17 6.49
N TYR A 37 -9.35 18.23 5.75
CA TYR A 37 -10.81 18.11 5.63
C TYR A 37 -11.45 17.18 6.67
N LYS A 38 -10.71 16.74 7.70
CA LYS A 38 -11.22 15.77 8.69
C LYS A 38 -12.53 16.21 9.35
N SER A 39 -12.67 17.50 9.68
CA SER A 39 -13.87 18.04 10.34
C SER A 39 -15.05 18.04 9.38
N HIS A 40 -14.85 18.52 8.15
CA HIS A 40 -15.88 18.50 7.10
C HIS A 40 -16.37 17.08 6.76
N VAL A 41 -15.47 16.10 6.72
CA VAL A 41 -15.82 14.69 6.48
C VAL A 41 -16.66 14.13 7.64
N LYS A 42 -16.26 14.44 8.88
CA LYS A 42 -16.99 14.01 10.07
C LYS A 42 -18.42 14.57 10.08
N ASP A 43 -18.58 15.85 9.79
CA ASP A 43 -19.87 16.54 9.82
C ASP A 43 -20.79 16.09 8.68
N ARG A 44 -20.24 15.87 7.47
CA ARG A 44 -21.03 15.51 6.29
C ARG A 44 -21.44 14.06 6.23
N TYR A 45 -20.59 13.14 6.69
CA TYR A 45 -20.82 11.70 6.51
C TYR A 45 -21.26 11.00 7.80
N LEU A 46 -21.15 11.63 8.98
CA LEU A 46 -21.62 11.12 10.30
C LEU A 46 -21.13 9.70 10.70
N THR A 47 -20.34 9.03 9.86
CA THR A 47 -19.94 7.61 9.99
C THR A 47 -18.43 7.38 9.88
N GLY A 48 -17.64 8.41 9.59
CA GLY A 48 -16.24 8.23 9.16
C GLY A 48 -15.20 8.73 10.15
N CYS A 49 -14.46 7.81 10.78
CA CYS A 49 -13.15 8.14 11.34
C CYS A 49 -12.12 8.14 10.19
N THR A 50 -11.73 9.32 9.71
CA THR A 50 -10.69 9.47 8.67
C THR A 50 -9.38 8.76 9.03
N LYS A 51 -9.17 8.47 10.33
CA LYS A 51 -8.03 7.75 10.88
C LYS A 51 -7.80 6.39 10.21
N ALA A 52 -8.86 5.59 10.01
CA ALA A 52 -8.73 4.25 9.41
C ALA A 52 -8.27 4.35 7.95
N THR A 53 -8.92 5.22 7.17
CA THR A 53 -8.54 5.48 5.78
C THR A 53 -7.14 6.06 5.67
N SER A 54 -6.78 7.03 6.52
CA SER A 54 -5.43 7.60 6.53
C SER A 54 -4.35 6.58 6.90
N ALA A 55 -4.66 5.67 7.84
CA ALA A 55 -3.73 4.61 8.23
C ALA A 55 -3.51 3.63 7.08
N PHE A 56 -4.59 3.27 6.37
CA PHE A 56 -4.49 2.40 5.19
C PHE A 56 -3.74 3.08 4.03
N VAL A 57 -4.04 4.34 3.72
CA VAL A 57 -3.32 5.11 2.69
C VAL A 57 -1.83 5.23 3.03
N SER A 58 -1.49 5.48 4.30
CA SER A 58 -0.09 5.51 4.75
C SER A 58 0.58 4.16 4.60
N LEU A 59 -0.09 3.07 4.97
CA LEU A 59 0.43 1.71 4.85
C LEU A 59 0.74 1.35 3.38
N MET A 60 -0.16 1.69 2.47
CA MET A 60 0.01 1.46 1.02
C MET A 60 1.11 2.35 0.43
N ARG A 61 1.17 3.63 0.80
CA ARG A 61 2.26 4.55 0.41
C ARG A 61 3.61 3.96 0.81
N ASP A 62 3.75 3.56 2.07
CA ASP A 62 4.99 3.02 2.61
C ASP A 62 5.42 1.75 1.89
N LEU A 63 4.45 0.87 1.56
CA LEU A 63 4.71 -0.33 0.76
C LEU A 63 5.19 0.02 -0.66
N ILE A 64 4.50 0.93 -1.35
CA ILE A 64 4.88 1.35 -2.71
C ILE A 64 6.29 1.93 -2.69
N ASP A 65 6.61 2.81 -1.74
CA ASP A 65 7.94 3.38 -1.59
C ASP A 65 8.99 2.30 -1.32
N ALA A 66 8.74 1.37 -0.40
CA ALA A 66 9.65 0.28 -0.08
C ALA A 66 9.92 -0.63 -1.29
N MET A 67 8.91 -0.90 -2.12
CA MET A 67 8.98 -1.81 -3.25
C MET A 67 9.48 -1.15 -4.54
N THR A 68 9.41 0.18 -4.66
CA THR A 68 9.75 0.92 -5.90
C THR A 68 10.89 1.93 -5.73
N SER A 69 11.50 2.00 -4.54
CA SER A 69 12.61 2.91 -4.26
C SER A 69 13.78 2.71 -5.22
N ARG A 70 14.11 3.78 -5.95
CA ARG A 70 15.31 3.87 -6.80
C ARG A 70 16.51 4.45 -6.06
N TYR A 71 16.33 4.85 -4.80
CA TYR A 71 17.38 5.44 -4.00
C TYR A 71 18.07 4.37 -3.17
N SER A 72 19.36 4.14 -3.43
CA SER A 72 20.13 3.03 -2.85
C SER A 72 20.12 2.95 -1.32
N LYS A 73 19.97 4.08 -0.62
CA LYS A 73 19.86 4.12 0.85
C LYS A 73 18.46 3.73 1.39
N ARG A 74 17.42 3.83 0.55
CA ARG A 74 16.04 3.40 0.83
C ARG A 74 15.67 2.14 0.05
N GLY A 75 16.67 1.44 -0.50
CA GLY A 75 16.45 0.18 -1.19
C GLY A 75 16.20 -0.94 -0.17
N LEU A 76 15.50 -1.99 -0.61
CA LEU A 76 15.23 -3.14 0.23
C LEU A 76 16.55 -3.86 0.59
N ARG A 77 16.93 -3.84 1.87
CA ARG A 77 18.09 -4.58 2.41
C ARG A 77 17.66 -5.49 3.56
N PRO A 78 18.37 -6.59 3.84
CA PRO A 78 17.94 -7.58 4.82
C PRO A 78 17.56 -7.02 6.21
N ASP A 79 18.26 -5.97 6.65
CA ASP A 79 18.05 -5.33 7.97
C ASP A 79 17.49 -3.90 7.83
N SER A 80 16.90 -3.59 6.68
CA SER A 80 16.33 -2.27 6.38
C SER A 80 14.95 -2.06 7.01
N LYS A 81 14.56 -0.79 7.16
CA LYS A 81 13.22 -0.44 7.65
C LYS A 81 12.14 -0.89 6.67
N GLU A 82 12.48 -0.91 5.40
CA GLU A 82 11.65 -1.29 4.26
C GLU A 82 11.21 -2.75 4.35
N VAL A 83 12.07 -3.67 4.81
CA VAL A 83 11.66 -5.05 5.12
C VAL A 83 10.61 -5.09 6.22
N GLY A 84 10.75 -4.25 7.25
CA GLY A 84 9.76 -4.11 8.31
C GLY A 84 8.40 -3.63 7.79
N ILE A 85 8.39 -2.73 6.81
CA ILE A 85 7.16 -2.25 6.15
C ILE A 85 6.47 -3.39 5.40
N VAL A 86 7.24 -4.18 4.63
CA VAL A 86 6.69 -5.34 3.89
C VAL A 86 6.10 -6.38 4.86
N ARG A 87 6.78 -6.69 5.97
CA ARG A 87 6.27 -7.62 6.99
C ARG A 87 4.97 -7.10 7.63
N ARG A 88 4.93 -5.83 8.01
CA ARG A 88 3.73 -5.19 8.56
C ARG A 88 2.56 -5.25 7.58
N PHE A 89 2.84 -5.07 6.28
CA PHE A 89 1.80 -5.19 5.26
C PHE A 89 1.26 -6.62 5.14
N LEU A 90 2.13 -7.63 5.19
CA LEU A 90 1.72 -9.04 5.20
C LEU A 90 0.84 -9.38 6.42
N GLU A 91 1.21 -8.87 7.60
CA GLU A 91 0.39 -9.00 8.82
C GLU A 91 -0.99 -8.35 8.66
N PHE A 92 -1.04 -7.15 8.09
CA PHE A 92 -2.29 -6.47 7.77
C PHE A 92 -3.15 -7.31 6.82
N LEU A 93 -2.56 -7.87 5.75
CA LEU A 93 -3.28 -8.66 4.76
C LEU A 93 -3.84 -9.97 5.36
N ALA A 94 -3.10 -10.61 6.26
CA ALA A 94 -3.56 -11.80 6.99
C ALA A 94 -4.68 -11.47 7.98
N ALA A 95 -4.55 -10.37 8.73
CA ALA A 95 -5.59 -9.92 9.66
C ALA A 95 -6.88 -9.52 8.92
N TRP A 96 -6.74 -8.85 7.78
CA TRP A 96 -7.86 -8.45 6.93
C TRP A 96 -8.63 -9.65 6.37
N GLU A 97 -7.92 -10.65 5.83
CA GLU A 97 -8.57 -11.86 5.29
C GLU A 97 -9.33 -12.62 6.38
N LYS A 98 -8.79 -12.72 7.60
CA LYS A 98 -9.48 -13.35 8.73
C LYS A 98 -10.75 -12.60 9.14
N ALA A 99 -10.76 -11.28 8.99
CA ALA A 99 -11.87 -10.42 9.41
C ALA A 99 -12.99 -10.31 8.36
N MET A 100 -12.71 -10.59 7.09
CA MET A 100 -13.68 -10.41 6.00
C MET A 100 -14.52 -11.67 5.72
N PRO A 101 -15.84 -11.54 5.53
CA PRO A 101 -16.67 -12.64 5.06
C PRO A 101 -16.31 -13.01 3.61
N LYS A 102 -16.19 -14.30 3.31
CA LYS A 102 -15.71 -14.88 2.04
C LYS A 102 -16.44 -14.43 0.75
N LYS A 103 -17.50 -13.62 0.83
CA LYS A 103 -18.34 -13.23 -0.32
C LYS A 103 -18.22 -11.75 -0.74
N SER A 104 -17.47 -10.91 -0.03
CA SER A 104 -17.37 -9.47 -0.35
C SER A 104 -15.96 -8.90 -0.13
N GLY A 105 -14.96 -9.54 -0.74
CA GLY A 105 -13.57 -9.08 -0.69
C GLY A 105 -13.28 -7.94 -1.67
N PHE A 106 -12.43 -7.00 -1.26
CA PHE A 106 -11.87 -5.93 -2.10
C PHE A 106 -10.92 -6.46 -3.20
N LEU A 107 -10.32 -7.63 -2.97
CA LEU A 107 -9.44 -8.34 -3.90
C LEU A 107 -10.06 -9.70 -4.23
N SER A 108 -9.82 -10.19 -5.45
CA SER A 108 -10.07 -11.60 -5.77
C SER A 108 -9.08 -12.47 -4.97
N GLU A 109 -9.46 -13.71 -4.69
CA GLU A 109 -8.63 -14.67 -3.95
C GLU A 109 -7.27 -14.86 -4.64
N GLU A 110 -7.27 -14.95 -5.96
CA GLU A 110 -6.06 -15.08 -6.78
C GLU A 110 -5.16 -13.85 -6.68
N THR A 111 -5.76 -12.65 -6.63
CA THR A 111 -4.99 -11.40 -6.51
C THR A 111 -4.37 -11.29 -5.13
N ALA A 112 -5.10 -11.63 -4.08
CA ALA A 112 -4.60 -11.61 -2.70
C ALA A 112 -3.45 -12.61 -2.52
N GLU A 113 -3.60 -13.84 -3.03
CA GLU A 113 -2.57 -14.87 -2.96
C GLU A 113 -1.34 -14.49 -3.79
N GLY A 114 -1.53 -13.99 -5.02
CA GLY A 114 -0.44 -13.50 -5.86
C GLY A 114 0.34 -12.38 -5.17
N PHE A 115 -0.33 -11.49 -4.44
CA PHE A 115 0.31 -10.43 -3.68
C PHE A 115 1.13 -10.98 -2.48
N ARG A 116 0.61 -11.98 -1.77
CA ARG A 116 1.34 -12.67 -0.68
C ARG A 116 2.59 -13.36 -1.18
N VAL A 117 2.48 -14.13 -2.25
CA VAL A 117 3.61 -14.85 -2.84
C VAL A 117 4.69 -13.86 -3.29
N THR A 118 4.28 -12.76 -3.92
CA THR A 118 5.22 -11.73 -4.38
C THR A 118 6.01 -11.11 -3.22
N LEU A 119 5.33 -10.74 -2.13
CA LEU A 119 5.97 -10.09 -0.98
C LEU A 119 6.77 -11.09 -0.13
N ALA A 120 6.16 -12.20 0.27
CA ALA A 120 6.77 -13.16 1.18
C ALA A 120 7.82 -14.04 0.47
N SER A 121 7.42 -14.71 -0.61
CA SER A 121 8.24 -15.74 -1.26
C SER A 121 9.21 -15.15 -2.26
N SER A 122 8.77 -14.24 -3.13
CA SER A 122 9.65 -13.66 -4.14
C SER A 122 10.56 -12.60 -3.53
N THR A 123 10.02 -11.66 -2.75
CA THR A 123 10.82 -10.51 -2.32
C THR A 123 11.68 -10.84 -1.10
N LEU A 124 11.07 -11.27 0.01
CA LEU A 124 11.82 -11.50 1.25
C LEU A 124 12.72 -12.74 1.18
N SER A 125 12.25 -13.86 0.60
CA SER A 125 13.11 -15.05 0.51
C SER A 125 14.27 -14.86 -0.48
N LEU A 126 14.08 -14.17 -1.60
CA LEU A 126 15.22 -13.83 -2.48
C LEU A 126 16.22 -12.92 -1.78
N LEU A 127 15.74 -11.92 -1.01
CA LEU A 127 16.61 -11.04 -0.24
C LEU A 127 17.46 -11.85 0.77
N LEU A 128 16.85 -12.82 1.46
CA LEU A 128 17.56 -13.72 2.37
C LEU A 128 18.56 -14.62 1.64
N TYR A 129 18.16 -15.19 0.50
CA TYR A 129 19.02 -16.03 -0.33
C TYR A 129 20.24 -15.26 -0.84
N VAL A 130 20.04 -14.07 -1.41
CA VAL A 130 21.13 -13.22 -1.92
C VAL A 130 22.07 -12.79 -0.78
N ARG A 131 21.54 -12.53 0.43
CA ARG A 131 22.38 -12.28 1.61
C ARG A 131 23.20 -13.51 2.01
N GLN A 132 22.57 -14.68 2.13
CA GLN A 132 23.20 -15.88 2.67
C GLN A 132 24.17 -16.53 1.68
N THR A 133 23.77 -16.64 0.42
CA THR A 133 24.54 -17.34 -0.63
C THR A 133 25.54 -16.40 -1.31
N LEU A 134 25.12 -15.19 -1.66
CA LEU A 134 25.95 -14.24 -2.42
C LEU A 134 26.67 -13.22 -1.52
N ARG A 135 26.45 -13.26 -0.20
CA ARG A 135 27.05 -12.34 0.80
C ARG A 135 26.81 -10.86 0.49
N PHE A 136 25.71 -10.56 -0.19
CA PHE A 136 25.30 -9.19 -0.48
C PHE A 136 24.93 -8.47 0.82
N LYS A 137 25.45 -7.25 0.98
CA LYS A 137 25.21 -6.36 2.14
C LYS A 137 24.20 -5.27 1.77
#